data_AF-A0A2H5B2N2-F1
#
_entry.id   AF-A0A2H5B2N2-F1
#
_cell.length_a   1.000
_cell.length_b   1.000
_cell.length_c   1.000
_cell.angle_alpha   90.00
_cell.angle_beta   90.00
_cell.angle_gamma   90.00
#
_symmetry.space_group_name_H-M   'P 1'
#
loop_
_entity.id
_entity.type
_entity.pdbx_description
1 polymer ?
#
loop_
_entity_poly.entity_id
_entity_poly.type
_entity_poly.pdbx_seq_one_letter_code
_entity_poly.pdbx_strand_id
1 'polypeptide(L)'
;MSTTIAARVPSGSFFDLTRSDPELAQLREAGAEWALPFALMGRILRSGTPYAEHARTLRSEQLTVAGAAFAWFDAELPREIAADVNLANYRIVEHTDERRAALTAALDRLSLVHPEGFDRLREFVRGMLWVGLKPGVHASSLTSSSDPALPYVIVFSDKARHHIPPNTVSADPSPRFLAENLLHEGTHQSIALHIHQHQVFADGYSSETSPKIEIAWRAGQGVTRNQAWEIDRAFHATCVYNQLLRFRRTELDRDDLTANERACFQSAYDEGLPAVRYLMRELELLGEHFTPHGMDLLTGLRQQIDQL
;
A
#
# COMPACT_ATOMS: atom_id res chain seq x y z
N MET A 1 17.80 17.65 -7.17
CA MET A 1 16.93 16.98 -6.16
C MET A 1 16.33 15.76 -6.83
N SER A 2 16.24 14.62 -6.15
CA SER A 2 15.70 13.39 -6.76
C SER A 2 14.20 13.55 -7.03
N THR A 3 13.79 13.50 -8.29
CA THR A 3 12.42 13.69 -8.81
C THR A 3 11.57 12.42 -8.69
N THR A 4 11.73 11.69 -7.59
CA THR A 4 11.05 10.41 -7.37
C THR A 4 10.10 10.51 -6.17
N ILE A 5 9.01 9.72 -6.20
CA ILE A 5 8.11 9.54 -5.06
C ILE A 5 8.94 9.26 -3.81
N ALA A 6 8.58 9.89 -2.68
CA ALA A 6 9.32 9.82 -1.43
C ALA A 6 9.81 8.41 -1.12
N ALA A 7 11.13 8.25 -1.12
CA ALA A 7 11.79 7.03 -0.67
C ALA A 7 12.09 7.05 0.84
N ARG A 8 11.86 8.19 1.51
CA ARG A 8 12.15 8.44 2.93
C ARG A 8 11.11 9.36 3.55
N VAL A 9 10.82 9.15 4.83
CA VAL A 9 10.09 10.09 5.67
C VAL A 9 11.07 11.22 6.06
N PRO A 10 10.79 12.49 5.73
CA PRO A 10 11.65 13.59 6.13
C PRO A 10 11.75 13.70 7.65
N SER A 11 12.98 13.82 8.15
CA SER A 11 13.22 13.96 9.59
C SER A 11 12.55 15.22 10.15
N GLY A 12 11.91 15.09 11.31
CA GLY A 12 11.13 16.12 11.98
C GLY A 12 9.73 16.36 11.40
N SER A 13 9.33 15.67 10.32
CA SER A 13 8.03 15.88 9.68
C SER A 13 6.85 15.37 10.54
N PHE A 14 5.61 15.67 10.08
CA PHE A 14 4.40 15.17 10.74
C PHE A 14 4.37 13.63 10.85
N PHE A 15 4.98 12.94 9.90
CA PHE A 15 4.99 11.48 9.82
C PHE A 15 6.27 10.86 10.40
N ASP A 16 7.28 11.66 10.77
CA ASP A 16 8.50 11.14 11.39
C ASP A 16 8.19 10.59 12.80
N LEU A 17 8.14 9.27 12.91
CA LEU A 17 7.91 8.55 14.17
C LEU A 17 9.08 8.68 15.16
N THR A 18 10.25 9.17 14.71
CA THR A 18 11.45 9.37 15.54
C THR A 18 11.56 10.77 16.12
N ARG A 19 10.73 11.72 15.64
CA ARG A 19 10.79 13.14 16.01
C ARG A 19 10.73 13.34 17.53
N SER A 20 11.29 14.47 17.98
CA SER A 20 11.19 14.90 19.37
C SER A 20 9.78 15.37 19.71
N ASP A 21 8.95 14.42 20.13
CA ASP A 21 7.58 14.63 20.56
C ASP A 21 7.34 13.90 21.90
N PRO A 22 6.77 14.55 22.92
CA PRO A 22 6.63 13.95 24.26
C PRO A 22 5.84 12.63 24.27
N GLU A 23 4.76 12.52 23.49
CA GLU A 23 3.92 11.33 23.44
C GLU A 23 4.68 10.17 22.76
N LEU A 24 5.36 10.45 21.64
CA LEU A 24 6.17 9.45 20.94
C LEU A 24 7.42 9.03 21.74
N ALA A 25 8.02 9.96 22.49
CA ALA A 25 9.12 9.67 23.40
C ALA A 25 8.66 8.74 24.53
N GLN A 26 7.52 9.03 25.16
CA GLN A 26 6.96 8.18 26.22
C GLN A 26 6.68 6.75 25.74
N LEU A 27 6.14 6.59 24.52
CA LEU A 27 5.91 5.26 23.95
C LEU A 27 7.22 4.49 23.72
N ARG A 28 8.27 5.16 23.25
CA ARG A 28 9.61 4.56 23.08
C ARG A 28 10.24 4.17 24.41
N GLU A 29 10.20 5.07 25.40
CA GLU A 29 10.71 4.81 26.75
C GLU A 29 9.98 3.65 27.45
N ALA A 30 8.70 3.47 27.16
CA ALA A 30 7.90 2.35 27.64
C ALA A 30 8.11 1.04 26.84
N GLY A 31 8.96 1.03 25.80
CA GLY A 31 9.15 -0.13 24.92
C GLY A 31 7.95 -0.46 24.04
N ALA A 32 7.04 0.49 23.84
CA ALA A 32 5.79 0.34 23.07
C ALA A 32 5.90 0.98 21.67
N GLU A 33 7.05 0.82 21.01
CA GLU A 33 7.32 1.45 19.69
C GLU A 33 6.34 1.00 18.60
N TRP A 34 5.83 -0.23 18.70
CA TRP A 34 4.82 -0.77 17.81
C TRP A 34 3.48 -0.02 17.89
N ALA A 35 3.24 0.76 18.96
CA ALA A 35 2.04 1.57 19.13
C ALA A 35 2.14 2.96 18.47
N LEU A 36 3.33 3.36 17.98
CA LEU A 36 3.56 4.68 17.34
C LEU A 36 2.62 4.96 16.15
N PRO A 37 2.30 4.00 15.25
CA PRO A 37 1.31 4.21 14.20
C PRO A 37 -0.07 4.62 14.72
N PHE A 38 -0.47 4.07 15.87
CA PHE A 38 -1.78 4.34 16.48
C PHE A 38 -1.81 5.69 17.20
N ALA A 39 -0.69 6.14 17.78
CA ALA A 39 -0.57 7.53 18.25
C ALA A 39 -0.78 8.52 17.09
N LEU A 40 -0.21 8.21 15.92
CA LEU A 40 -0.38 9.03 14.73
C LEU A 40 -1.83 9.02 14.21
N MET A 41 -2.51 7.88 14.24
CA MET A 41 -3.94 7.77 13.94
C MET A 41 -4.78 8.73 14.78
N GLY A 42 -4.52 8.83 16.09
CA GLY A 42 -5.22 9.78 16.98
C GLY A 42 -5.09 11.24 16.55
N ARG A 43 -3.91 11.61 16.05
CA ARG A 43 -3.64 12.96 15.56
C ARG A 43 -4.28 13.22 14.20
N ILE A 44 -4.29 12.23 13.32
CA ILE A 44 -4.93 12.32 11.99
C ILE A 44 -6.44 12.49 12.14
N LEU A 45 -7.08 11.63 12.93
CA LEU A 45 -8.54 11.64 13.10
C LEU A 45 -9.05 12.77 13.99
N ARG A 46 -8.19 13.35 14.84
CA ARG A 46 -8.56 14.39 15.82
C ARG A 46 -9.75 13.99 16.69
N SER A 47 -9.93 12.69 16.93
CA SER A 47 -11.12 12.13 17.59
C SER A 47 -11.10 12.29 19.12
N GLY A 48 -9.92 12.54 19.70
CA GLY A 48 -9.71 12.46 21.16
C GLY A 48 -9.64 11.02 21.69
N THR A 49 -9.81 10.02 20.83
CA THR A 49 -9.67 8.61 21.19
C THR A 49 -8.19 8.27 21.45
N PRO A 50 -7.84 7.64 22.59
CA PRO A 50 -6.46 7.30 22.91
C PRO A 50 -6.02 6.01 22.20
N TYR A 51 -5.95 6.03 20.86
CA TYR A 51 -5.68 4.81 20.08
C TYR A 51 -4.35 4.14 20.43
N ALA A 52 -3.31 4.88 20.82
CA ALA A 52 -2.05 4.30 21.29
C ALA A 52 -2.24 3.45 22.56
N GLU A 53 -3.12 3.87 23.47
CA GLU A 53 -3.45 3.12 24.68
C GLU A 53 -4.31 1.90 24.38
N HIS A 54 -5.29 2.03 23.48
CA HIS A 54 -6.03 0.87 22.98
C HIS A 54 -5.10 -0.11 22.28
N ALA A 55 -4.15 0.40 21.50
CA ALA A 55 -3.18 -0.41 20.82
C ALA A 55 -2.38 -1.23 21.82
N ARG A 56 -2.05 -0.75 23.04
CA ARG A 56 -1.25 -1.49 24.06
C ARG A 56 -1.74 -2.91 24.37
N THR A 57 -3.00 -3.24 24.12
CA THR A 57 -3.52 -4.61 24.29
C THR A 57 -3.19 -5.53 23.11
N LEU A 58 -2.78 -4.98 21.98
CA LEU A 58 -2.27 -5.74 20.84
C LEU A 58 -0.98 -6.42 21.24
N ARG A 59 -0.93 -7.72 20.98
CA ARG A 59 0.32 -8.46 20.99
C ARG A 59 0.86 -8.47 19.58
N SER A 60 2.18 -8.40 19.48
CA SER A 60 2.89 -8.51 18.22
C SER A 60 4.13 -9.36 18.40
N GLU A 61 4.46 -10.08 17.35
CA GLU A 61 5.77 -10.69 17.18
C GLU A 61 6.59 -9.86 16.19
N GLN A 62 7.89 -9.85 16.38
CA GLN A 62 8.78 -9.20 15.43
C GLN A 62 9.09 -10.17 14.28
N LEU A 63 8.77 -9.74 13.06
CA LEU A 63 9.18 -10.42 11.84
C LEU A 63 10.38 -9.70 11.24
N THR A 64 11.53 -10.38 11.20
CA THR A 64 12.77 -9.82 10.64
C THR A 64 13.10 -10.48 9.31
N VAL A 65 13.25 -9.68 8.25
CA VAL A 65 13.60 -10.13 6.90
C VAL A 65 14.55 -9.12 6.28
N ALA A 66 15.67 -9.58 5.71
CA ALA A 66 16.69 -8.73 5.07
C ALA A 66 17.10 -7.49 5.91
N GLY A 67 17.18 -7.65 7.24
CA GLY A 67 17.55 -6.57 8.17
C GLY A 67 16.45 -5.55 8.48
N ALA A 68 15.27 -5.65 7.87
CA ALA A 68 14.08 -4.90 8.24
C ALA A 68 13.26 -5.66 9.30
N ALA A 69 12.61 -4.92 10.19
CA ALA A 69 11.76 -5.48 11.24
C ALA A 69 10.35 -4.91 11.16
N PHE A 70 9.35 -5.80 11.21
CA PHE A 70 7.93 -5.46 11.15
C PHE A 70 7.21 -6.06 12.35
N ALA A 71 6.31 -5.29 12.98
CA ALA A 71 5.39 -5.81 13.98
C ALA A 71 4.29 -6.60 13.26
N TRP A 72 4.27 -7.92 13.46
CA TRP A 72 3.18 -8.77 13.01
C TRP A 72 2.22 -8.97 14.19
N PHE A 73 1.01 -8.45 14.10
CA PHE A 73 0.07 -8.47 15.23
C PHE A 73 -0.77 -9.75 15.23
N ASP A 74 -0.98 -10.34 16.42
CA ASP A 74 -1.70 -11.62 16.60
C ASP A 74 -2.96 -11.53 17.49
N ALA A 75 -3.26 -10.35 18.04
CA ALA A 75 -4.32 -10.15 19.02
C ALA A 75 -5.60 -9.57 18.38
N GLU A 76 -6.72 -9.57 19.10
CA GLU A 76 -7.93 -8.91 18.60
C GLU A 76 -7.69 -7.40 18.42
N LEU A 77 -8.04 -6.87 17.23
CA LEU A 77 -7.97 -5.44 16.96
C LEU A 77 -9.00 -4.71 17.84
N PRO A 78 -8.58 -3.73 18.67
CA PRO A 78 -9.51 -2.98 19.51
C PRO A 78 -10.67 -2.39 18.70
N ARG A 79 -11.88 -2.43 19.26
CA ARG A 79 -13.12 -2.10 18.55
C ARG A 79 -13.09 -0.68 17.99
N GLU A 80 -12.56 0.26 18.75
CA GLU A 80 -12.42 1.67 18.40
C GLU A 80 -11.55 1.82 17.15
N ILE A 81 -10.38 1.17 17.14
CA ILE A 81 -9.49 1.14 15.97
C ILE A 81 -10.20 0.49 14.79
N ALA A 82 -10.77 -0.71 15.00
CA ALA A 82 -11.40 -1.48 13.93
C ALA A 82 -12.58 -0.75 13.28
N ALA A 83 -13.34 0.05 14.03
CA ALA A 83 -14.45 0.83 13.50
C ALA A 83 -13.96 1.96 12.58
N ASP A 84 -12.92 2.69 12.99
CA ASP A 84 -12.46 3.88 12.28
C ASP A 84 -11.65 3.57 11.01
N VAL A 85 -11.11 2.36 10.86
CA VAL A 85 -10.41 1.90 9.64
C VAL A 85 -11.16 0.83 8.85
N ASN A 86 -12.50 0.74 9.03
CA ASN A 86 -13.35 -0.20 8.28
C ASN A 86 -12.99 -1.70 8.44
N LEU A 87 -12.37 -2.07 9.56
CA LEU A 87 -11.99 -3.45 9.89
C LEU A 87 -12.95 -4.13 10.87
N ALA A 88 -14.09 -3.53 11.20
CA ALA A 88 -15.05 -4.06 12.18
C ALA A 88 -15.53 -5.50 11.88
N ASN A 89 -15.57 -5.88 10.59
CA ASN A 89 -15.98 -7.20 10.10
C ASN A 89 -14.85 -8.26 10.13
N TYR A 90 -13.63 -7.84 10.46
CA TYR A 90 -12.43 -8.66 10.38
C TYR A 90 -11.88 -8.95 11.77
N ARG A 91 -11.20 -10.08 11.90
CA ARG A 91 -10.36 -10.44 13.05
C ARG A 91 -8.95 -10.71 12.57
N ILE A 92 -7.96 -10.39 13.40
CA ILE A 92 -6.60 -10.84 13.19
C ILE A 92 -6.59 -12.38 13.26
N VAL A 93 -5.94 -13.03 12.30
CA VAL A 93 -5.82 -14.49 12.28
C VAL A 93 -4.63 -14.93 13.11
N GLU A 94 -4.71 -16.14 13.64
CA GLU A 94 -3.62 -16.76 14.38
C GLU A 94 -2.34 -16.86 13.54
N HIS A 95 -1.20 -16.64 14.19
CA HIS A 95 0.11 -16.88 13.60
C HIS A 95 0.40 -18.37 13.55
N THR A 96 0.35 -18.94 12.35
CA THR A 96 0.79 -20.32 12.11
C THR A 96 2.15 -20.33 11.44
N ASP A 97 2.88 -21.44 11.55
CA ASP A 97 4.16 -21.62 10.85
C ASP A 97 4.01 -21.46 9.34
N GLU A 98 2.88 -21.91 8.77
CA GLU A 98 2.59 -21.73 7.35
C GLU A 98 2.46 -20.24 6.97
N ARG A 99 1.72 -19.46 7.76
CA ARG A 99 1.56 -18.02 7.52
C ARG A 99 2.87 -17.28 7.69
N ARG A 100 3.64 -17.64 8.73
CA ARG A 100 4.98 -17.08 8.93
C ARG A 100 5.87 -17.37 7.71
N ALA A 101 5.93 -18.62 7.28
CA ALA A 101 6.73 -19.02 6.12
C ALA A 101 6.29 -18.29 4.85
N ALA A 102 4.98 -18.15 4.61
CA ALA A 102 4.44 -17.42 3.47
C ALA A 102 4.81 -15.93 3.50
N LEU A 103 4.66 -15.27 4.65
CA LEU A 103 4.98 -13.84 4.81
C LEU A 103 6.49 -13.58 4.72
N THR A 104 7.31 -14.42 5.37
CA THR A 104 8.77 -14.37 5.26
C THR A 104 9.20 -14.56 3.81
N ALA A 105 8.68 -15.56 3.11
CA ALA A 105 9.02 -15.81 1.71
C ALA A 105 8.61 -14.65 0.80
N ALA A 106 7.45 -14.03 1.05
CA ALA A 106 6.99 -12.86 0.30
C ALA A 106 7.92 -11.64 0.48
N LEU A 107 8.27 -11.32 1.72
CA LEU A 107 9.17 -10.20 2.03
C LEU A 107 10.58 -10.44 1.53
N ASP A 108 11.10 -11.67 1.70
CA ASP A 108 12.43 -12.05 1.24
C ASP A 108 12.50 -11.95 -0.28
N ARG A 109 11.48 -12.47 -0.97
CA ARG A 109 11.35 -12.35 -2.42
C ARG A 109 11.38 -10.91 -2.88
N LEU A 110 10.61 -10.04 -2.23
CA LEU A 110 10.55 -8.63 -2.59
C LEU A 110 11.90 -7.94 -2.37
N SER A 111 12.62 -8.28 -1.30
CA SER A 111 13.97 -7.75 -1.04
C SER A 111 14.99 -8.12 -2.12
N LEU A 112 14.85 -9.31 -2.70
CA LEU A 112 15.75 -9.83 -3.73
C LEU A 112 15.40 -9.34 -5.14
N VAL A 113 14.11 -9.29 -5.47
CA VAL A 113 13.64 -9.04 -6.84
C VAL A 113 13.33 -7.56 -7.09
N HIS A 114 12.91 -6.82 -6.06
CA HIS A 114 12.59 -5.39 -6.19
C HIS A 114 13.09 -4.62 -4.97
N PRO A 115 14.43 -4.49 -4.80
CA PRO A 115 15.04 -3.89 -3.60
C PRO A 115 14.58 -2.45 -3.36
N GLU A 116 14.35 -1.66 -4.41
CA GLU A 116 13.78 -0.31 -4.26
C GLU A 116 12.35 -0.33 -3.69
N GLY A 117 11.53 -1.31 -4.06
CA GLY A 117 10.20 -1.50 -3.51
C GLY A 117 10.26 -1.98 -2.06
N PHE A 118 11.18 -2.89 -1.76
CA PHE A 118 11.42 -3.34 -0.40
C PHE A 118 11.94 -2.23 0.52
N ASP A 119 12.82 -1.35 0.02
CA ASP A 119 13.29 -0.18 0.76
C ASP A 119 12.14 0.75 1.13
N ARG A 120 11.17 0.94 0.23
CA ARG A 120 9.94 1.68 0.55
C ARG A 120 9.12 0.97 1.61
N LEU A 121 8.95 -0.36 1.55
CA LEU A 121 8.27 -1.08 2.62
C LEU A 121 8.97 -0.91 3.97
N ARG A 122 10.29 -1.07 4.01
CA ARG A 122 11.09 -0.86 5.22
C ARG A 122 10.88 0.54 5.78
N GLU A 123 10.82 1.55 4.92
CA GLU A 123 10.64 2.93 5.33
C GLU A 123 9.20 3.24 5.80
N PHE A 124 8.20 2.76 5.08
CA PHE A 124 6.80 3.20 5.21
C PHE A 124 5.87 2.16 5.86
N VAL A 125 6.38 1.01 6.28
CA VAL A 125 5.61 0.00 7.01
C VAL A 125 6.29 -0.33 8.34
N ARG A 126 5.51 -0.34 9.41
CA ARG A 126 5.88 -0.76 10.76
C ARG A 126 5.05 -1.95 11.23
N GLY A 127 3.80 -2.04 10.77
CA GLY A 127 2.83 -3.02 11.23
C GLY A 127 2.20 -3.83 10.10
N MET A 128 1.94 -5.10 10.36
CA MET A 128 1.26 -6.02 9.44
C MET A 128 0.10 -6.71 10.15
N LEU A 129 -1.09 -6.61 9.56
CA LEU A 129 -2.32 -7.23 10.05
C LEU A 129 -2.78 -8.30 9.05
N TRP A 130 -2.51 -9.57 9.36
CA TRP A 130 -3.14 -10.67 8.64
C TRP A 130 -4.53 -10.90 9.22
N VAL A 131 -5.57 -10.71 8.42
CA VAL A 131 -6.95 -10.78 8.87
C VAL A 131 -7.79 -11.79 8.11
N GLY A 132 -8.90 -12.18 8.74
CA GLY A 132 -9.96 -13.00 8.16
C GLY A 132 -11.32 -12.48 8.61
N LEU A 133 -12.38 -12.84 7.89
CA LEU A 133 -13.73 -12.45 8.27
C LEU A 133 -14.11 -13.06 9.63
N LYS A 134 -14.83 -12.29 10.44
CA LYS A 134 -15.45 -12.81 11.67
C LYS A 134 -16.49 -13.88 11.31
N PRO A 135 -16.71 -14.90 12.17
CA PRO A 135 -17.74 -15.91 11.96
C PRO A 135 -19.11 -15.27 11.71
N GLY A 136 -19.85 -15.76 10.72
CA GLY A 136 -21.19 -15.26 10.35
C GLY A 136 -21.21 -14.00 9.50
N VAL A 137 -20.07 -13.37 9.20
CA VAL A 137 -20.01 -12.25 8.27
C VAL A 137 -20.03 -12.76 6.82
N HIS A 138 -21.05 -12.36 6.07
CA HIS A 138 -21.18 -12.64 4.64
C HIS A 138 -20.73 -11.42 3.83
N ALA A 139 -19.41 -11.21 3.76
CA ALA A 139 -18.78 -10.17 2.95
C ALA A 139 -17.66 -10.77 2.08
N SER A 140 -17.22 -10.05 1.06
CA SER A 140 -16.02 -10.43 0.32
C SER A 140 -14.78 -10.21 1.18
N SER A 141 -13.89 -11.20 1.26
CA SER A 141 -12.59 -11.02 1.88
C SER A 141 -11.79 -9.93 1.17
N LEU A 142 -11.21 -9.00 1.95
CA LEU A 142 -10.22 -8.07 1.44
C LEU A 142 -9.03 -8.81 0.85
N THR A 143 -8.41 -8.27 -0.20
CA THR A 143 -7.12 -8.79 -0.67
C THR A 143 -6.04 -8.20 0.22
N SER A 144 -5.87 -6.88 0.13
CA SER A 144 -5.00 -6.06 0.95
C SER A 144 -5.57 -4.63 1.03
N SER A 145 -5.11 -3.85 2.01
CA SER A 145 -5.46 -2.45 2.19
C SER A 145 -4.47 -1.74 3.10
N SER A 146 -4.13 -0.52 2.75
CA SER A 146 -3.65 0.53 3.67
C SER A 146 -4.74 1.58 3.87
N ASP A 147 -4.98 1.98 5.13
CA ASP A 147 -5.91 3.06 5.46
C ASP A 147 -5.13 4.34 5.79
N PRO A 148 -5.41 5.50 5.16
CA PRO A 148 -4.75 6.77 5.48
C PRO A 148 -4.89 7.20 6.94
N ALA A 149 -5.95 6.77 7.64
CA ALA A 149 -6.13 7.04 9.07
C ALA A 149 -5.19 6.21 9.95
N LEU A 150 -4.72 5.05 9.49
CA LEU A 150 -3.74 4.21 10.18
C LEU A 150 -2.49 4.03 9.30
N PRO A 151 -1.65 5.08 9.21
CA PRO A 151 -0.43 5.03 8.42
C PRO A 151 0.55 3.99 8.99
N TYR A 152 1.51 3.55 8.19
CA TYR A 152 2.52 2.54 8.57
C TYR A 152 2.00 1.13 8.85
N VAL A 153 0.70 0.87 8.68
CA VAL A 153 0.12 -0.45 8.84
C VAL A 153 -0.47 -0.91 7.51
N ILE A 154 -0.16 -2.17 7.16
CA ILE A 154 -0.76 -2.85 6.01
C ILE A 154 -1.65 -3.98 6.51
N VAL A 155 -2.81 -4.14 5.89
CA VAL A 155 -3.79 -5.16 6.21
C VAL A 155 -3.95 -6.06 5.00
N PHE A 156 -3.96 -7.37 5.21
CA PHE A 156 -4.16 -8.32 4.13
C PHE A 156 -4.82 -9.60 4.64
N SER A 157 -5.45 -10.35 3.75
CA SER A 157 -6.02 -11.65 4.07
C SER A 157 -5.34 -12.76 3.29
N ASP A 158 -5.75 -14.01 3.52
CA ASP A 158 -5.24 -15.15 2.75
C ASP A 158 -5.49 -14.98 1.23
N LYS A 159 -6.50 -14.19 0.84
CA LYS A 159 -6.76 -13.83 -0.56
C LYS A 159 -5.57 -13.14 -1.23
N ALA A 160 -4.71 -12.42 -0.50
CA ALA A 160 -3.50 -11.80 -1.05
C ALA A 160 -2.51 -12.82 -1.64
N ARG A 161 -2.55 -14.07 -1.18
CA ARG A 161 -1.73 -15.16 -1.76
C ARG A 161 -2.29 -15.69 -3.07
N HIS A 162 -3.51 -15.32 -3.44
CA HIS A 162 -4.22 -15.84 -4.62
C HIS A 162 -4.49 -14.76 -5.66
N HIS A 163 -4.22 -13.48 -5.38
CA HIS A 163 -4.70 -12.40 -6.22
C HIS A 163 -3.55 -11.49 -6.65
N ILE A 164 -3.48 -11.20 -7.94
CA ILE A 164 -2.68 -10.12 -8.50
C ILE A 164 -3.66 -9.02 -8.98
N PRO A 165 -3.60 -7.80 -8.41
CA PRO A 165 -4.41 -6.69 -8.87
C PRO A 165 -4.19 -6.37 -10.37
N PRO A 166 -5.21 -5.89 -11.11
CA PRO A 166 -6.54 -5.56 -10.61
C PRO A 166 -7.52 -6.73 -10.56
N ASN A 167 -7.36 -7.78 -11.38
CA ASN A 167 -8.42 -8.79 -11.60
C ASN A 167 -7.93 -10.24 -11.68
N THR A 168 -6.62 -10.51 -11.57
CA THR A 168 -6.09 -11.86 -11.76
C THR A 168 -6.21 -12.66 -10.47
N VAL A 169 -7.00 -13.73 -10.47
CA VAL A 169 -7.16 -14.64 -9.33
C VAL A 169 -6.66 -16.02 -9.71
N SER A 170 -5.76 -16.56 -8.90
CA SER A 170 -5.22 -17.90 -9.04
C SER A 170 -5.89 -18.88 -8.08
N ALA A 171 -6.05 -20.12 -8.52
CA ALA A 171 -6.52 -21.21 -7.67
C ALA A 171 -5.50 -21.58 -6.60
N ASP A 172 -4.20 -21.46 -6.90
CA ASP A 172 -3.11 -21.85 -6.00
C ASP A 172 -2.52 -20.64 -5.28
N PRO A 173 -2.18 -20.76 -3.98
CA PRO A 173 -1.52 -19.68 -3.26
C PRO A 173 -0.05 -19.56 -3.71
N SER A 174 0.44 -18.32 -3.83
CA SER A 174 1.85 -18.03 -4.06
C SER A 174 2.37 -16.94 -3.12
N PRO A 175 3.55 -17.11 -2.51
CA PRO A 175 4.23 -16.04 -1.79
C PRO A 175 4.60 -14.86 -2.70
N ARG A 176 4.70 -15.07 -4.02
CA ARG A 176 4.98 -13.99 -4.99
C ARG A 176 3.77 -13.07 -5.17
N PHE A 177 2.56 -13.63 -5.12
CA PHE A 177 1.33 -12.82 -5.16
C PHE A 177 1.18 -12.03 -3.86
N LEU A 178 1.51 -12.64 -2.71
CA LEU A 178 1.56 -11.92 -1.45
C LEU A 178 2.60 -10.78 -1.51
N ALA A 179 3.81 -11.04 -2.03
CA ALA A 179 4.85 -10.02 -2.20
C ALA A 179 4.36 -8.82 -3.02
N GLU A 180 3.63 -9.08 -4.11
CA GLU A 180 3.05 -8.02 -4.94
C GLU A 180 2.01 -7.20 -4.17
N ASN A 181 1.13 -7.82 -3.39
CA ASN A 181 0.12 -7.09 -2.60
C ASN A 181 0.78 -6.30 -1.45
N LEU A 182 1.84 -6.81 -0.83
CA LEU A 182 2.62 -6.04 0.16
C LEU A 182 3.25 -4.81 -0.51
N LEU A 183 3.87 -4.98 -1.68
CA LEU A 183 4.42 -3.88 -2.47
C LEU A 183 3.35 -2.85 -2.85
N HIS A 184 2.15 -3.32 -3.23
CA HIS A 184 0.99 -2.49 -3.55
C HIS A 184 0.67 -1.53 -2.40
N GLU A 185 0.38 -2.07 -1.21
CA GLU A 185 0.01 -1.25 -0.04
C GLU A 185 1.18 -0.41 0.49
N GLY A 186 2.40 -0.94 0.45
CA GLY A 186 3.61 -0.16 0.80
C GLY A 186 3.80 1.06 -0.10
N THR A 187 3.50 0.91 -1.39
CA THR A 187 3.53 1.99 -2.36
C THR A 187 2.42 3.01 -2.10
N HIS A 188 1.22 2.57 -1.70
CA HIS A 188 0.17 3.48 -1.22
C HIS A 188 0.62 4.36 -0.05
N GLN A 189 1.23 3.76 0.97
CA GLN A 189 1.73 4.51 2.13
C GLN A 189 2.75 5.59 1.72
N SER A 190 3.70 5.24 0.84
CA SER A 190 4.72 6.17 0.32
C SER A 190 4.12 7.33 -0.49
N ILE A 191 3.18 7.04 -1.40
CA ILE A 191 2.54 8.06 -2.25
C ILE A 191 1.66 8.99 -1.42
N ALA A 192 0.83 8.45 -0.53
CA ALA A 192 -0.09 9.25 0.28
C ALA A 192 0.67 10.28 1.13
N LEU A 193 1.78 9.85 1.74
CA LEU A 193 2.66 10.72 2.51
C LEU A 193 3.34 11.77 1.62
N HIS A 194 3.85 11.38 0.45
CA HIS A 194 4.50 12.30 -0.48
C HIS A 194 3.55 13.41 -0.97
N ILE A 195 2.33 13.04 -1.34
CA ILE A 195 1.29 13.99 -1.78
C ILE A 195 1.01 14.99 -0.66
N HIS A 196 0.87 14.53 0.58
CA HIS A 196 0.58 15.39 1.72
C HIS A 196 1.74 16.35 2.03
N GLN A 197 2.98 15.90 1.87
CA GLN A 197 4.16 16.69 2.24
C GLN A 197 4.58 17.73 1.20
N HIS A 198 4.42 17.42 -0.08
CA HIS A 198 5.06 18.19 -1.16
C HIS A 198 4.08 18.96 -2.06
N GLN A 199 2.80 19.05 -1.68
CA GLN A 199 1.77 19.77 -2.46
C GLN A 199 1.85 19.43 -3.95
N VAL A 200 1.53 18.18 -4.29
CA VAL A 200 1.63 17.68 -5.68
C VAL A 200 0.63 18.37 -6.61
N PHE A 201 -0.54 18.75 -6.11
CA PHE A 201 -1.62 19.33 -6.89
C PHE A 201 -1.66 20.86 -6.73
N ALA A 202 -2.00 21.55 -7.83
CA ALA A 202 -2.06 23.01 -7.89
C ALA A 202 -3.11 23.60 -6.95
N ASP A 203 -2.89 24.85 -6.53
CA ASP A 203 -3.87 25.60 -5.75
C ASP A 203 -5.19 25.70 -6.52
N GLY A 204 -6.28 25.22 -5.91
CA GLY A 204 -7.61 25.15 -6.53
C GLY A 204 -7.97 23.80 -7.13
N TYR A 205 -7.07 22.81 -7.14
CA TYR A 205 -7.46 21.42 -7.39
C TYR A 205 -8.44 20.92 -6.33
N SER A 206 -9.47 20.21 -6.77
CA SER A 206 -10.46 19.56 -5.91
C SER A 206 -10.88 18.24 -6.53
N SER A 207 -10.72 17.13 -5.81
CA SER A 207 -11.13 15.80 -6.28
C SER A 207 -12.64 15.73 -6.59
N GLU A 208 -13.44 16.61 -5.99
CA GLU A 208 -14.89 16.67 -6.23
C GLU A 208 -15.26 17.45 -7.50
N THR A 209 -14.63 18.60 -7.72
CA THR A 209 -15.08 19.56 -8.74
C THR A 209 -14.18 19.66 -9.96
N SER A 210 -12.93 19.18 -9.88
CA SER A 210 -12.03 19.11 -11.03
C SER A 210 -12.48 18.04 -12.03
N PRO A 211 -12.05 18.15 -13.31
CA PRO A 211 -12.32 17.13 -14.31
C PRO A 211 -11.87 15.74 -13.86
N LYS A 212 -12.56 14.73 -14.36
CA LYS A 212 -12.25 13.32 -14.11
C LYS A 212 -11.72 12.65 -15.37
N ILE A 213 -10.83 11.70 -15.19
CA ILE A 213 -10.29 10.87 -16.26
C ILE A 213 -11.24 9.69 -16.48
N GLU A 214 -11.77 9.56 -17.69
CA GLU A 214 -12.55 8.39 -18.06
C GLU A 214 -11.68 7.14 -18.11
N ILE A 215 -12.19 6.01 -17.66
CA ILE A 215 -11.46 4.75 -17.56
C ILE A 215 -12.03 3.79 -18.61
N ALA A 216 -11.51 3.92 -19.83
CA ALA A 216 -12.05 3.24 -21.01
C ALA A 216 -12.18 1.72 -20.85
N TRP A 217 -11.23 1.05 -20.16
CA TRP A 217 -11.29 -0.40 -19.93
C TRP A 217 -12.34 -0.83 -18.89
N ARG A 218 -12.92 0.10 -18.13
CA ARG A 218 -14.06 -0.16 -17.23
C ARG A 218 -15.41 0.09 -17.89
N ALA A 219 -15.46 0.90 -18.95
CA ALA A 219 -16.70 1.18 -19.68
C ALA A 219 -17.33 -0.09 -20.29
N GLY A 220 -16.51 -1.07 -20.70
CA GLY A 220 -16.96 -2.35 -21.26
C GLY A 220 -17.43 -3.40 -20.23
N GLN A 221 -17.28 -3.16 -18.93
CA GLN A 221 -17.55 -4.17 -17.88
C GLN A 221 -19.01 -4.16 -17.37
N GLY A 222 -19.90 -3.36 -17.97
CA GLY A 222 -21.32 -3.29 -17.56
C GLY A 222 -21.56 -2.64 -16.19
N VAL A 223 -20.52 -2.09 -15.56
CA VAL A 223 -20.58 -1.42 -14.26
C VAL A 223 -20.52 0.09 -14.48
N THR A 224 -21.61 0.81 -14.22
CA THR A 224 -21.69 2.28 -14.36
C THR A 224 -20.83 3.03 -13.34
N ARG A 225 -20.52 2.38 -12.21
CA ARG A 225 -19.71 2.96 -11.13
C ARG A 225 -18.22 2.89 -11.43
N ASN A 226 -17.45 3.90 -10.99
CA ASN A 226 -15.99 3.97 -11.12
C ASN A 226 -15.47 3.99 -12.58
N GLN A 227 -16.27 4.49 -13.52
CA GLN A 227 -15.86 4.70 -14.91
C GLN A 227 -15.11 6.02 -15.14
N ALA A 228 -15.15 6.95 -14.17
CA ALA A 228 -14.37 8.18 -14.20
C ALA A 228 -13.65 8.33 -12.87
N TRP A 229 -12.35 8.62 -12.90
CA TRP A 229 -11.49 8.74 -11.73
C TRP A 229 -11.03 10.17 -11.54
N GLU A 230 -10.92 10.57 -10.30
CA GLU A 230 -10.30 11.81 -9.88
C GLU A 230 -8.80 11.82 -10.25
N ILE A 231 -8.24 13.01 -10.53
CA ILE A 231 -6.84 13.17 -10.95
C ILE A 231 -5.87 12.61 -9.91
N ASP A 232 -6.12 12.85 -8.62
CA ASP A 232 -5.34 12.32 -7.51
C ASP A 232 -5.36 10.79 -7.45
N ARG A 233 -6.53 10.17 -7.64
CA ARG A 233 -6.70 8.73 -7.73
C ARG A 233 -5.97 8.14 -8.93
N ALA A 234 -6.07 8.79 -10.08
CA ALA A 234 -5.38 8.36 -11.29
C ALA A 234 -3.86 8.48 -11.13
N PHE A 235 -3.35 9.59 -10.60
CA PHE A 235 -1.93 9.76 -10.27
C PHE A 235 -1.45 8.67 -9.32
N HIS A 236 -2.22 8.42 -8.27
CA HIS A 236 -1.93 7.39 -7.30
C HIS A 236 -1.88 5.99 -7.94
N ALA A 237 -2.87 5.65 -8.78
CA ALA A 237 -2.91 4.38 -9.49
C ALA A 237 -1.73 4.21 -10.46
N THR A 238 -1.37 5.25 -11.20
CA THR A 238 -0.22 5.22 -12.13
C THR A 238 1.08 4.93 -11.39
N CYS A 239 1.29 5.57 -10.24
CA CYS A 239 2.46 5.34 -9.41
C CYS A 239 2.55 3.89 -8.89
N VAL A 240 1.42 3.34 -8.41
CA VAL A 240 1.35 1.94 -7.95
C VAL A 240 1.61 1.00 -9.12
N TYR A 241 0.89 1.15 -10.24
CA TYR A 241 1.03 0.27 -11.40
C TYR A 241 2.44 0.27 -11.97
N ASN A 242 3.13 1.41 -11.98
CA ASN A 242 4.53 1.46 -12.37
C ASN A 242 5.42 0.57 -11.48
N GLN A 243 5.25 0.60 -10.15
CA GLN A 243 6.00 -0.29 -9.26
C GLN A 243 5.63 -1.77 -9.45
N LEU A 244 4.34 -2.08 -9.61
CA LEU A 244 3.91 -3.45 -9.83
C LEU A 244 4.44 -4.00 -11.16
N LEU A 245 4.37 -3.24 -12.26
CA LEU A 245 4.86 -3.68 -13.56
C LEU A 245 6.38 -3.93 -13.55
N ARG A 246 7.16 -3.10 -12.85
CA ARG A 246 8.60 -3.35 -12.66
C ARG A 246 8.83 -4.67 -11.93
N PHE A 247 8.12 -4.92 -10.83
CA PHE A 247 8.18 -6.19 -10.10
C PHE A 247 7.79 -7.38 -10.98
N ARG A 248 6.66 -7.29 -11.68
CA ARG A 248 6.15 -8.35 -12.56
C ARG A 248 7.11 -8.67 -13.70
N ARG A 249 7.72 -7.66 -14.33
CA ARG A 249 8.72 -7.88 -15.39
C ARG A 249 9.91 -8.68 -14.86
N THR A 250 10.46 -8.28 -13.72
CA THR A 250 11.57 -9.02 -13.10
C THR A 250 11.17 -10.43 -12.67
N GLU A 251 9.93 -10.65 -12.22
CA GLU A 251 9.42 -12.00 -11.98
C GLU A 251 9.34 -12.83 -13.27
N LEU A 252 8.77 -12.27 -14.35
CA LEU A 252 8.59 -12.96 -15.64
C LEU A 252 9.90 -13.38 -16.31
N ASP A 253 10.98 -12.60 -16.11
CA ASP A 253 12.32 -12.89 -16.62
C ASP A 253 13.00 -14.09 -15.95
N ARG A 254 12.36 -14.70 -14.93
CA ARG A 254 12.93 -15.82 -14.18
C ARG A 254 12.42 -17.17 -14.65
N ASP A 255 13.23 -18.19 -14.42
CA ASP A 255 12.93 -19.58 -14.80
C ASP A 255 12.23 -20.39 -13.69
N ASP A 256 12.12 -19.86 -12.47
CA ASP A 256 11.61 -20.56 -11.28
C ASP A 256 10.10 -20.37 -11.03
N LEU A 257 9.39 -19.75 -11.97
CA LEU A 257 7.94 -19.60 -11.92
C LEU A 257 7.25 -20.92 -12.29
N THR A 258 6.24 -21.31 -11.51
CA THR A 258 5.29 -22.32 -11.97
C THR A 258 4.52 -21.83 -13.20
N ALA A 259 3.95 -22.75 -13.98
CA ALA A 259 3.15 -22.39 -15.15
C ALA A 259 1.96 -21.47 -14.79
N ASN A 260 1.31 -21.74 -13.66
CA ASN A 260 0.21 -20.93 -13.14
C ASN A 260 0.67 -19.53 -12.71
N GLU A 261 1.78 -19.41 -11.97
CA GLU A 261 2.33 -18.09 -11.60
C GLU A 261 2.73 -17.28 -12.83
N ARG A 262 3.41 -17.91 -13.80
CA ARG A 262 3.78 -17.24 -15.06
C ARG A 262 2.55 -16.74 -15.80
N ALA A 263 1.50 -17.57 -15.94
CA ALA A 263 0.27 -17.17 -16.60
C ALA A 263 -0.41 -16.00 -15.89
N CYS A 264 -0.46 -16.02 -14.55
CA CYS A 264 -1.04 -14.93 -13.76
C CYS A 264 -0.25 -13.62 -13.92
N PHE A 265 1.08 -13.67 -13.79
CA PHE A 265 1.93 -12.50 -13.97
C PHE A 265 1.88 -11.94 -15.39
N GLN A 266 1.87 -12.81 -16.41
CA GLN A 266 1.79 -12.40 -17.81
C GLN A 266 0.47 -11.69 -18.09
N SER A 267 -0.66 -12.29 -17.69
CA SER A 267 -1.98 -11.68 -17.83
C SER A 267 -2.06 -10.33 -17.13
N ALA A 268 -1.57 -10.23 -15.89
CA ALA A 268 -1.58 -8.98 -15.15
C ALA A 268 -0.65 -7.91 -15.77
N TYR A 269 0.49 -8.32 -16.34
CA TYR A 269 1.41 -7.42 -17.04
C TYR A 269 0.79 -6.88 -18.32
N ASP A 270 0.22 -7.77 -19.14
CA ASP A 270 -0.40 -7.43 -20.43
C ASP A 270 -1.62 -6.52 -20.27
N GLU A 271 -2.38 -6.67 -19.18
CA GLU A 271 -3.46 -5.73 -18.82
C GLU A 271 -2.94 -4.42 -18.23
N GLY A 272 -1.92 -4.48 -17.37
CA GLY A 272 -1.43 -3.34 -16.62
C GLY A 272 -0.64 -2.33 -17.46
N LEU A 273 0.17 -2.79 -18.42
CA LEU A 273 1.01 -1.94 -19.25
C LEU A 273 0.21 -0.93 -20.12
N PRO A 274 -0.81 -1.35 -20.89
CA PRO A 274 -1.63 -0.38 -21.61
C PRO A 274 -2.41 0.55 -20.66
N ALA A 275 -2.87 0.05 -19.51
CA ALA A 275 -3.58 0.86 -18.53
C ALA A 275 -2.70 1.97 -17.93
N VAL A 276 -1.46 1.66 -17.51
CA VAL A 276 -0.55 2.67 -16.96
C VAL A 276 -0.15 3.71 -18.01
N ARG A 277 0.07 3.28 -19.26
CA ARG A 277 0.39 4.19 -20.38
C ARG A 277 -0.78 5.14 -20.69
N TYR A 278 -2.01 4.63 -20.62
CA TYR A 278 -3.22 5.44 -20.75
C TYR A 278 -3.29 6.47 -19.63
N LEU A 279 -3.25 6.04 -18.36
CA LEU A 279 -3.35 6.96 -17.22
C LEU A 279 -2.27 8.04 -17.27
N MET A 280 -1.03 7.67 -17.59
CA MET A 280 0.07 8.63 -17.71
C MET A 280 -0.22 9.70 -18.78
N ARG A 281 -0.74 9.31 -19.95
CA ARG A 281 -1.13 10.27 -21.00
C ARG A 281 -2.24 11.21 -20.51
N GLU A 282 -3.28 10.68 -19.88
CA GLU A 282 -4.39 11.49 -19.38
C GLU A 282 -3.95 12.47 -18.29
N LEU A 283 -3.03 12.05 -17.41
CA LEU A 283 -2.46 12.91 -16.37
C LEU A 283 -1.64 14.06 -16.96
N GLU A 284 -0.86 13.82 -18.02
CA GLU A 284 -0.09 14.87 -18.71
C GLU A 284 -1.00 15.91 -19.40
N LEU A 285 -2.12 15.47 -19.98
CA LEU A 285 -3.11 16.38 -20.57
C LEU A 285 -3.73 17.31 -19.51
N LEU A 286 -3.77 16.85 -18.26
CA LEU A 286 -4.30 17.56 -17.11
C LEU A 286 -3.19 18.22 -16.27
N GLY A 287 -2.03 18.50 -16.88
CA GLY A 287 -0.85 19.04 -16.20
C GLY A 287 -1.08 20.38 -15.47
N GLU A 288 -2.08 21.16 -15.89
CA GLU A 288 -2.46 22.41 -15.19
C GLU A 288 -2.96 22.20 -13.75
N HIS A 289 -3.36 20.97 -13.40
CA HIS A 289 -3.80 20.60 -12.05
C HIS A 289 -2.63 20.16 -11.14
N PHE A 290 -1.39 20.23 -11.62
CA PHE A 290 -0.20 19.89 -10.87
C PHE A 290 0.63 21.13 -10.56
N THR A 291 1.32 21.12 -9.41
CA THR A 291 2.37 22.10 -9.13
C THR A 291 3.60 21.82 -10.00
N PRO A 292 4.60 22.72 -10.06
CA PRO A 292 5.87 22.43 -10.73
C PRO A 292 6.52 21.12 -10.23
N HIS A 293 6.47 20.87 -8.92
CA HIS A 293 6.94 19.61 -8.33
C HIS A 293 6.10 18.41 -8.80
N GLY A 294 4.78 18.56 -8.87
CA GLY A 294 3.90 17.53 -9.44
C GLY A 294 4.24 17.20 -10.90
N MET A 295 4.53 18.21 -11.73
CA MET A 295 4.95 18.03 -13.12
C MET A 295 6.31 17.33 -13.25
N ASP A 296 7.26 17.63 -12.36
CA ASP A 296 8.54 16.93 -12.30
C ASP A 296 8.35 15.44 -11.98
N LEU A 297 7.43 15.10 -11.08
CA LEU A 297 7.09 13.71 -10.76
C LEU A 297 6.43 13.00 -11.96
N LEU A 298 5.51 13.66 -12.66
CA LEU A 298 4.89 13.11 -13.87
C LEU A 298 5.96 12.82 -14.94
N THR A 299 6.91 13.73 -15.13
CA THR A 299 8.02 13.54 -16.07
C THR A 299 8.90 12.34 -15.69
N GLY A 300 9.26 12.22 -14.41
CA GLY A 300 10.03 11.07 -13.91
C GLY A 300 9.26 9.75 -14.04
N LEU A 301 7.96 9.77 -13.78
CA LEU A 301 7.08 8.61 -13.90
C LEU A 301 6.93 8.16 -15.36
N ARG A 302 6.76 9.10 -16.30
CA ARG A 302 6.74 8.84 -17.74
C ARG A 302 8.02 8.13 -18.18
N GLN A 303 9.19 8.63 -17.79
CA GLN A 303 10.48 8.03 -18.14
C GLN A 303 10.60 6.58 -17.64
N GLN A 304 10.09 6.28 -16.45
CA GLN A 304 10.07 4.92 -15.92
C GLN A 304 9.11 4.01 -16.68
N ILE A 305 7.91 4.52 -17.02
CA ILE A 305 6.91 3.76 -17.78
C ILE A 305 7.38 3.48 -19.22
N ASP A 306 8.10 4.39 -19.85
CA ASP A 306 8.63 4.21 -21.21
C ASP A 306 9.73 3.13 -21.26
N GLN A 307 10.35 2.79 -20.12
CA GLN A 307 11.34 1.73 -20.00
C GLN A 307 10.72 0.33 -19.79
N LEU A 308 9.40 0.24 -19.52
CA LEU A 308 8.65 -1.01 -19.34
C LEU A 308 8.32 -1.68 -20.69
#